data_AF-A0AAV0PLJ2-F1
#
_entry.id   AF-A0AAV0PLJ2-F1
#
_cell.length_a   1.000
_cell.length_b   1.000
_cell.length_c   1.000
_cell.angle_alpha   90.00
_cell.angle_beta   90.00
_cell.angle_gamma   90.00
#
_symmetry.space_group_name_H-M   'P 1'
#
loop_
_entity.id
_entity.type
_entity.pdbx_description
1 polymer ?
#
loop_
_entity_poly.entity_id
_entity_poly.type
_entity_poly.pdbx_seq_one_letter_code
_entity_poly.pdbx_strand_id
1 'polypeptide(L)'
;MVDKETHFRKLAADHITAIEGLYKVKKWIEDHGLKRAAVTNAPKHNADLMISKLGLTDFFQAVILGDDCEHAKPHPEPYQKALEVLQVSKEHTFVFEDSVSGIKAGVAAGMPVIGITTRNPEDLLMQAKPTFLIKNYADPKLWAALEEVDKAMGAGNGASA
;
A
#
# COMPACT_ATOMS: atom_id res chain seq x y z
N MET A 1 0.35 29.50 -16.60
CA MET A 1 1.24 28.55 -15.92
C MET A 1 0.68 27.16 -16.17
N VAL A 2 1.41 26.29 -16.86
CA VAL A 2 0.96 24.89 -17.02
C VAL A 2 1.08 24.25 -15.65
N ASP A 3 -0.06 23.86 -15.10
CA ASP A 3 -0.17 23.22 -13.79
C ASP A 3 0.71 21.94 -13.77
N LYS A 4 1.59 21.84 -12.76
CA LYS A 4 2.54 20.73 -12.59
C LYS A 4 1.82 19.37 -12.60
N GLU A 5 0.61 19.33 -12.05
CA GLU A 5 -0.21 18.13 -12.00
C GLU A 5 -0.74 17.74 -13.38
N THR A 6 -1.12 18.73 -14.18
CA THR A 6 -1.51 18.50 -15.59
C THR A 6 -0.33 17.97 -16.42
N HIS A 7 0.89 18.45 -16.18
CA HIS A 7 2.08 17.92 -16.84
C HIS A 7 2.43 16.50 -16.37
N PHE A 8 2.33 16.22 -15.06
CA PHE A 8 2.49 14.88 -14.51
C PHE A 8 1.53 13.88 -15.15
N ARG A 9 0.23 14.20 -15.22
CA ARG A 9 -0.78 13.32 -15.84
C ARG A 9 -0.47 13.03 -17.31
N LYS A 10 0.00 14.04 -18.05
CA LYS A 10 0.38 13.87 -19.46
C LYS A 10 1.57 12.92 -19.62
N LEU A 11 2.62 13.09 -18.82
CA LEU A 11 3.81 12.21 -18.86
C LEU A 11 3.50 10.79 -18.35
N ALA A 12 2.73 10.68 -17.27
CA ALA A 12 2.37 9.41 -16.68
C ALA A 12 1.44 8.61 -17.61
N ALA A 13 0.52 9.26 -18.32
CA ALA A 13 -0.39 8.59 -19.25
C ALA A 13 0.34 7.74 -20.31
N ASP A 14 1.57 8.14 -20.68
CA ASP A 14 2.37 7.50 -21.72
C ASP A 14 3.40 6.48 -21.17
N HIS A 15 3.72 6.50 -19.87
CA HIS A 15 4.86 5.74 -19.29
C HIS A 15 4.62 5.07 -17.92
N ILE A 16 3.38 4.76 -17.54
CA ILE A 16 3.13 3.96 -16.32
C ILE A 16 3.46 2.49 -16.56
N THR A 17 4.43 1.97 -15.81
CA THR A 17 4.79 0.54 -15.77
C THR A 17 4.58 0.00 -14.36
N ALA A 18 4.00 -1.20 -14.27
CA ALA A 18 3.85 -1.89 -12.99
C ALA A 18 5.21 -2.23 -12.38
N ILE A 19 5.34 -2.05 -11.07
CA ILE A 19 6.48 -2.57 -10.32
C ILE A 19 6.51 -4.10 -10.49
N GLU A 20 7.70 -4.66 -10.71
CA GLU A 20 7.88 -6.09 -10.87
C GLU A 20 7.24 -6.87 -9.71
N GLY A 21 6.45 -7.88 -10.06
CA GLY A 21 5.70 -8.71 -9.09
C GLY A 21 4.35 -8.16 -8.66
N LEU A 22 3.95 -6.94 -9.07
CA LEU A 22 2.66 -6.32 -8.67
C LEU A 22 1.47 -7.27 -8.90
N TYR A 23 1.37 -7.85 -10.09
CA TYR A 23 0.25 -8.73 -10.41
C TYR A 23 0.30 -10.07 -9.66
N LYS A 24 1.51 -10.53 -9.26
CA LYS A 24 1.67 -11.74 -8.45
C LYS A 24 1.18 -11.52 -7.03
N VAL A 25 1.55 -10.41 -6.39
CA VAL A 25 1.04 -10.06 -5.05
C VAL A 25 -0.45 -9.71 -5.10
N LYS A 26 -0.92 -9.04 -6.16
CA LYS A 26 -2.36 -8.79 -6.40
C LYS A 26 -3.15 -10.10 -6.37
N LYS A 27 -2.69 -11.10 -7.14
CA LYS A 27 -3.34 -12.41 -7.17
C LYS A 27 -3.35 -13.08 -5.79
N TRP A 28 -2.22 -13.07 -5.06
CA TRP A 28 -2.18 -13.63 -3.69
C TRP A 28 -3.18 -12.93 -2.77
N ILE A 29 -3.30 -11.60 -2.82
CA ILE A 29 -4.28 -10.83 -2.03
C ILE A 29 -5.73 -11.24 -2.38
N GLU A 30 -6.03 -11.43 -3.67
CA GLU A 30 -7.36 -11.85 -4.16
C GLU A 30 -7.70 -13.28 -3.74
N ASP A 31 -6.76 -14.22 -3.88
CA ASP A 31 -6.92 -15.62 -3.50
C ASP A 31 -7.21 -15.78 -1.99
N HIS A 32 -6.76 -14.83 -1.16
CA HIS A 32 -7.00 -14.77 0.29
C HIS A 32 -8.19 -13.90 0.69
N GLY A 33 -8.89 -13.26 -0.26
CA GLY A 33 -10.06 -12.42 0.01
C GLY A 33 -9.77 -11.14 0.83
N LEU A 34 -8.51 -10.73 1.00
CA LEU A 34 -8.08 -9.67 1.93
C LEU A 34 -8.53 -8.26 1.55
N LYS A 35 -9.34 -7.56 2.36
CA LYS A 35 -9.79 -6.17 2.12
C LYS A 35 -8.65 -5.19 1.77
N ARG A 36 -8.92 -4.26 0.84
CA ARG A 36 -7.90 -3.42 0.18
C ARG A 36 -8.37 -1.97 0.08
N ALA A 37 -7.50 -1.05 0.49
CA ALA A 37 -7.64 0.38 0.25
C ALA A 37 -6.33 0.95 -0.32
N ALA A 38 -6.44 1.93 -1.21
CA ALA A 38 -5.32 2.78 -1.59
C ALA A 38 -5.35 4.01 -0.69
N VAL A 39 -4.22 4.35 -0.06
CA VAL A 39 -4.12 5.54 0.80
C VAL A 39 -3.02 6.43 0.23
N THR A 40 -3.30 7.71 -0.05
CA THR A 40 -2.35 8.57 -0.76
C THR A 40 -2.50 10.05 -0.45
N ASN A 41 -1.39 10.81 -0.40
CA ASN A 41 -1.42 12.28 -0.40
C ASN A 41 -1.45 12.85 -1.84
N ALA A 42 -1.50 12.00 -2.86
CA ALA A 42 -1.59 12.47 -4.24
C ALA A 42 -2.98 13.07 -4.52
N PRO A 43 -3.07 14.08 -5.40
CA PRO A 43 -4.36 14.59 -5.86
C PRO A 43 -5.22 13.48 -6.44
N LYS A 44 -6.55 13.56 -6.23
CA LYS A 44 -7.52 12.55 -6.67
C LYS A 44 -7.30 12.07 -8.11
N HIS A 45 -7.15 13.01 -9.04
CA HIS A 45 -7.04 12.69 -10.47
C HIS A 45 -5.76 11.92 -10.80
N ASN A 46 -4.68 12.12 -10.03
CA ASN A 46 -3.45 11.36 -10.22
C ASN A 46 -3.62 9.94 -9.66
N ALA A 47 -4.24 9.80 -8.48
CA ALA A 47 -4.54 8.50 -7.91
C ALA A 47 -5.42 7.67 -8.86
N ASP A 48 -6.53 8.24 -9.33
CA ASP A 48 -7.47 7.60 -10.25
C ASP A 48 -6.78 7.19 -11.58
N LEU A 49 -5.94 8.06 -12.14
CA LEU A 49 -5.16 7.76 -13.36
C LEU A 49 -4.21 6.58 -13.16
N MET A 50 -3.42 6.57 -12.07
CA MET A 50 -2.46 5.51 -11.79
C MET A 50 -3.17 4.17 -11.58
N ILE A 51 -4.24 4.15 -10.78
CA ILE A 51 -5.05 2.96 -10.52
C ILE A 51 -5.62 2.40 -11.83
N SER A 52 -6.20 3.26 -12.67
CA SER A 52 -6.78 2.85 -13.94
C SER A 52 -5.72 2.29 -14.90
N LYS A 53 -4.59 2.96 -15.05
CA LYS A 53 -3.51 2.55 -15.97
C LYS A 53 -2.84 1.23 -15.56
N LEU A 54 -2.84 0.91 -14.27
CA LEU A 54 -2.34 -0.37 -13.75
C LEU A 54 -3.41 -1.47 -13.76
N GLY A 55 -4.63 -1.20 -14.26
CA GLY A 55 -5.72 -2.18 -14.27
C GLY A 55 -6.22 -2.55 -12.87
N LEU A 56 -6.15 -1.60 -11.92
CA LEU A 56 -6.49 -1.81 -10.50
C LEU A 56 -7.81 -1.15 -10.09
N THR A 57 -8.62 -0.66 -11.04
CA THR A 57 -9.88 0.06 -10.75
C THR A 57 -10.80 -0.73 -9.83
N ASP A 58 -10.94 -2.05 -10.06
CA ASP A 58 -11.83 -2.91 -9.26
C ASP A 58 -11.10 -3.60 -8.08
N PHE A 59 -9.80 -3.37 -7.92
CA PHE A 59 -8.99 -4.04 -6.91
C PHE A 59 -9.18 -3.43 -5.51
N PHE A 60 -9.29 -2.10 -5.43
CA PHE A 60 -9.47 -1.37 -4.17
C PHE A 60 -10.94 -1.14 -3.87
N GLN A 61 -11.37 -1.41 -2.63
CA GLN A 61 -12.74 -1.08 -2.18
C GLN A 61 -12.85 0.39 -1.74
N ALA A 62 -11.72 1.01 -1.40
CA ALA A 62 -11.65 2.41 -1.01
C ALA A 62 -10.37 3.06 -1.51
N VAL A 63 -10.45 4.35 -1.83
CA VAL A 63 -9.31 5.21 -2.07
C VAL A 63 -9.42 6.36 -1.05
N ILE A 64 -8.47 6.42 -0.12
CA ILE A 64 -8.39 7.46 0.91
C ILE A 64 -7.37 8.49 0.48
N LEU A 65 -7.83 9.71 0.20
CA LEU A 65 -6.97 10.82 -0.16
C LEU A 65 -6.57 11.59 1.10
N GLY A 66 -5.35 12.11 1.11
CA GLY A 66 -4.86 12.98 2.19
C GLY A 66 -5.71 14.23 2.33
N ASP A 67 -6.25 14.75 1.22
CA ASP A 67 -7.15 15.90 1.19
C ASP A 67 -8.55 15.58 1.78
N ASP A 68 -8.91 14.30 1.90
CA ASP A 68 -10.15 13.87 2.56
C ASP A 68 -9.97 13.72 4.08
N CYS A 69 -8.79 14.02 4.62
CA CYS A 69 -8.43 13.87 6.03
C CYS A 69 -8.11 15.24 6.64
N GLU A 70 -8.38 15.42 7.93
CA GLU A 70 -7.96 16.62 8.67
C GLU A 70 -6.43 16.74 8.67
N HIS A 71 -5.74 15.60 8.82
CA HIS A 71 -4.30 15.50 8.78
C HIS A 71 -3.84 14.43 7.77
N ALA A 72 -3.18 14.87 6.71
CA ALA A 72 -2.54 13.99 5.74
C ALA A 72 -1.28 13.28 6.31
N LYS A 73 -0.72 12.31 5.56
CA LYS A 73 0.55 11.63 5.95
C LYS A 73 1.64 12.70 6.17
N PRO A 74 2.43 12.64 7.26
CA PRO A 74 2.75 11.47 8.07
C PRO A 74 1.82 11.18 9.26
N HIS A 75 0.71 11.91 9.40
CA HIS A 75 -0.28 11.60 10.42
C HIS A 75 -0.92 10.21 10.16
N PRO A 76 -1.29 9.43 11.21
CA PRO A 76 -1.89 8.10 11.03
C PRO A 76 -3.34 8.12 10.52
N GLU A 77 -4.02 9.27 10.59
CA GLU A 77 -5.45 9.40 10.26
C GLU A 77 -5.85 8.79 8.91
N PRO A 78 -5.14 8.98 7.78
CA PRO A 78 -5.54 8.38 6.51
C PRO A 78 -5.58 6.85 6.55
N TYR A 79 -4.71 6.24 7.36
CA TYR A 79 -4.70 4.80 7.59
C TYR A 79 -5.79 4.34 8.58
N GLN A 80 -6.04 5.12 9.63
CA GLN A 80 -7.15 4.85 10.56
C GLN A 80 -8.50 4.90 9.84
N LYS A 81 -8.70 5.92 8.98
CA LYS A 81 -9.86 6.04 8.11
C LYS A 81 -9.99 4.84 7.15
N ALA A 82 -8.88 4.34 6.60
CA ALA A 82 -8.92 3.12 5.79
C ALA A 82 -9.39 1.89 6.59
N LEU A 83 -8.92 1.72 7.83
CA LEU A 83 -9.38 0.63 8.72
C LEU A 83 -10.88 0.73 8.99
N GLU A 84 -11.38 1.93 9.28
CA GLU A 84 -12.80 2.20 9.53
C GLU A 84 -13.66 1.90 8.29
N VAL A 85 -13.30 2.44 7.13
CA VAL A 85 -14.04 2.25 5.87
C VAL A 85 -14.07 0.78 5.46
N LEU A 86 -12.95 0.07 5.62
CA LEU A 86 -12.89 -1.35 5.31
C LEU A 86 -13.51 -2.23 6.40
N GLN A 87 -13.78 -1.70 7.59
CA GLN A 87 -14.21 -2.46 8.76
C GLN A 87 -13.26 -3.63 9.05
N VAL A 88 -11.99 -3.31 9.25
CA VAL A 88 -10.92 -4.26 9.61
C VAL A 88 -10.13 -3.75 10.81
N SER A 89 -9.46 -4.66 11.52
CA SER A 89 -8.58 -4.30 12.63
C SER A 89 -7.14 -4.13 12.15
N LYS A 90 -6.38 -3.28 12.84
CA LYS A 90 -4.95 -3.05 12.54
C LYS A 90 -4.10 -4.31 12.76
N GLU A 91 -4.53 -5.20 13.66
CA GLU A 91 -3.83 -6.46 13.99
C GLU A 91 -3.86 -7.46 12.82
N HIS A 92 -4.83 -7.33 11.92
CA HIS A 92 -4.98 -8.16 10.72
C HIS A 92 -4.75 -7.37 9.42
N THR A 93 -4.02 -6.27 9.50
CA THR A 93 -3.75 -5.38 8.36
C THR A 93 -2.26 -5.07 8.26
N PHE A 94 -1.72 -5.03 7.04
CA PHE A 94 -0.36 -4.58 6.76
C PHE A 94 -0.37 -3.57 5.61
N VAL A 95 0.68 -2.76 5.52
CA VAL A 95 0.78 -1.63 4.59
C VAL A 95 1.99 -1.79 3.66
N PHE A 96 1.82 -1.44 2.38
CA PHE A 96 2.92 -1.19 1.45
C PHE A 96 3.13 0.31 1.26
N GLU A 97 4.37 0.78 1.37
CA GLU A 97 4.72 2.20 1.23
C GLU A 97 6.09 2.40 0.58
N ASP A 98 6.25 3.46 -0.22
CA ASP A 98 7.52 3.81 -0.87
C ASP A 98 8.08 5.17 -0.39
N SER A 99 7.40 5.81 0.57
CA SER A 99 7.71 7.16 1.04
C SER A 99 7.96 7.22 2.55
N VAL A 100 8.85 8.11 2.99
CA VAL A 100 9.13 8.32 4.43
C VAL A 100 7.87 8.74 5.18
N SER A 101 7.09 9.68 4.63
CA SER A 101 5.86 10.16 5.26
C SER A 101 4.82 9.06 5.37
N GLY A 102 4.69 8.23 4.33
CA GLY A 102 3.79 7.11 4.31
C GLY A 102 4.16 6.00 5.28
N ILE A 103 5.44 5.62 5.35
CA ILE A 103 5.90 4.65 6.35
C ILE A 103 5.63 5.17 7.76
N LYS A 104 5.97 6.45 8.05
CA LYS A 104 5.68 7.06 9.36
C LYS A 104 4.19 7.00 9.71
N ALA A 105 3.30 7.28 8.76
CA ALA A 105 1.87 7.23 8.97
C ALA A 105 1.37 5.81 9.28
N GLY A 106 1.82 4.80 8.54
CA GLY A 106 1.44 3.40 8.78
C GLY A 106 1.96 2.88 10.13
N VAL A 107 3.21 3.22 10.47
CA VAL A 107 3.81 2.88 11.78
C VAL A 107 3.06 3.58 12.91
N ALA A 108 2.75 4.86 12.77
CA ALA A 108 1.98 5.61 13.77
C ALA A 108 0.54 5.08 13.92
N ALA A 109 -0.03 4.47 12.88
CA ALA A 109 -1.32 3.79 12.94
C ALA A 109 -1.24 2.41 13.63
N GLY A 110 -0.03 1.96 13.97
CA GLY A 110 0.20 0.69 14.67
C GLY A 110 0.10 -0.54 13.78
N MET A 111 0.33 -0.39 12.47
CA MET A 111 0.33 -1.50 11.51
C MET A 111 1.75 -1.87 11.09
N PRO A 112 2.02 -3.14 10.76
CA PRO A 112 3.21 -3.54 10.01
C PRO A 112 3.30 -2.80 8.68
N VAL A 113 4.48 -2.25 8.37
CA VAL A 113 4.72 -1.52 7.11
C VAL A 113 5.87 -2.17 6.36
N ILE A 114 5.62 -2.58 5.13
CA ILE A 114 6.59 -3.10 4.19
C ILE A 114 7.00 -1.95 3.27
N GLY A 115 8.24 -1.49 3.40
CA GLY A 115 8.76 -0.38 2.59
C GLY A 115 9.28 -0.86 1.22
N ILE A 116 8.96 -0.16 0.15
CA ILE A 116 9.38 -0.45 -1.22
C ILE A 116 10.43 0.57 -1.66
N THR A 117 11.61 0.11 -2.07
CA THR A 117 12.78 0.97 -2.30
C THR A 117 12.88 1.51 -3.74
N THR A 118 11.76 1.56 -4.47
CA THR A 118 11.70 2.00 -5.88
C THR A 118 11.91 3.49 -6.07
N ARG A 119 11.60 4.31 -5.05
CA ARG A 119 11.61 5.78 -5.15
C ARG A 119 12.64 6.46 -4.24
N ASN A 120 12.86 5.92 -3.05
CA ASN A 120 13.69 6.54 -2.02
C ASN A 120 14.81 5.58 -1.58
N PRO A 121 15.99 6.12 -1.21
CA PRO A 121 17.08 5.32 -0.64
C PRO A 121 16.67 4.50 0.59
N GLU A 122 17.25 3.30 0.74
CA GLU A 122 16.90 2.39 1.83
C GLU A 122 17.18 2.98 3.22
N ASP A 123 18.32 3.65 3.39
CA ASP A 123 18.73 4.31 4.62
C ASP A 123 17.75 5.40 5.06
N LEU A 124 17.18 6.13 4.09
CA LEU A 124 16.16 7.13 4.34
C LEU A 124 14.83 6.50 4.78
N LEU A 125 14.40 5.41 4.11
CA LEU A 125 13.18 4.70 4.48
C LEU A 125 13.30 4.02 5.85
N MET A 126 14.46 3.45 6.18
CA MET A 126 14.71 2.80 7.48
C MET A 126 14.55 3.76 8.67
N GLN A 127 14.79 5.06 8.50
CA GLN A 127 14.56 6.07 9.56
C GLN A 127 13.09 6.16 9.98
N ALA A 128 12.16 5.79 9.09
CA ALA A 128 10.73 5.73 9.38
C ALA A 128 10.31 4.43 10.10
N LYS A 129 11.25 3.50 10.34
CA LYS A 129 11.06 2.23 11.05
C LYS A 129 10.00 1.31 10.43
N PRO A 130 10.08 0.99 9.12
CA PRO A 130 9.25 -0.05 8.55
C PRO A 130 9.58 -1.41 9.20
N THR A 131 8.67 -2.37 9.06
CA THR A 131 8.89 -3.76 9.50
C THR A 131 10.07 -4.39 8.75
N PHE A 132 10.12 -4.22 7.43
CA PHE A 132 11.28 -4.50 6.59
C PHE A 132 11.15 -3.78 5.24
N LEU A 133 12.23 -3.83 4.45
CA LEU A 133 12.30 -3.26 3.10
C LEU A 133 12.39 -4.35 2.03
N ILE A 134 11.77 -4.08 0.89
CA ILE A 134 11.81 -4.88 -0.34
C ILE A 134 12.15 -4.01 -1.55
N LYS A 135 12.82 -4.59 -2.55
CA LYS A 135 13.16 -3.87 -3.78
C LYS A 135 11.98 -3.69 -4.72
N ASN A 136 11.14 -4.71 -4.79
CA ASN A 136 9.92 -4.80 -5.60
C ASN A 136 9.03 -5.92 -5.04
N TYR A 137 7.87 -6.18 -5.65
CA TYR A 137 6.96 -7.22 -5.18
C TYR A 137 7.40 -8.66 -5.53
N ALA A 138 8.48 -8.83 -6.30
CA ALA A 138 9.11 -10.13 -6.55
C ALA A 138 10.21 -10.46 -5.51
N ASP A 139 10.50 -9.56 -4.57
CA ASP A 139 11.53 -9.76 -3.54
C ASP A 139 11.25 -11.00 -2.68
N PRO A 140 12.19 -11.95 -2.54
CA PRO A 140 12.01 -13.16 -1.74
C PRO A 140 11.63 -12.90 -0.29
N LYS A 141 12.06 -11.77 0.29
CA LYS A 141 11.69 -11.40 1.67
C LYS A 141 10.19 -11.22 1.84
N LEU A 142 9.53 -10.63 0.84
CA LEU A 142 8.08 -10.50 0.84
C LEU A 142 7.43 -11.88 0.85
N TRP A 143 7.83 -12.74 -0.09
CA TRP A 143 7.20 -14.07 -0.24
C TRP A 143 7.44 -14.98 0.96
N ALA A 144 8.62 -14.94 1.57
CA ALA A 144 8.86 -15.64 2.83
C ALA A 144 7.92 -15.16 3.95
N ALA A 145 7.67 -13.84 4.07
CA ALA A 145 6.74 -13.32 5.06
C ALA A 145 5.28 -13.73 4.78
N LEU A 146 4.85 -13.72 3.50
CA LEU A 146 3.51 -14.13 3.11
C LEU A 146 3.29 -15.64 3.32
N GLU A 147 4.30 -16.48 3.10
CA GLU A 147 4.23 -17.91 3.41
C GLU A 147 4.02 -18.18 4.92
N GLU A 148 4.60 -17.38 5.80
CA GLU A 148 4.34 -17.47 7.23
C GLU A 148 2.91 -17.05 7.59
N VAL A 149 2.35 -16.06 6.88
CA VAL A 149 0.93 -15.69 7.00
C VAL A 149 0.03 -16.84 6.57
N ASP A 150 0.32 -17.48 5.43
CA ASP A 150 -0.44 -18.63 4.93
C ASP A 150 -0.46 -19.78 5.93
N LYS A 151 0.70 -20.09 6.54
CA LYS A 151 0.83 -21.10 7.60
C LYS A 151 -0.01 -20.74 8.83
N ALA A 152 0.04 -19.48 9.27
CA ALA A 152 -0.73 -19.02 10.42
C ALA A 152 -2.25 -19.09 10.18
N MET A 153 -2.71 -18.74 8.97
CA MET A 153 -4.12 -18.86 8.58
C MET A 153 -4.56 -20.33 8.47
N GLY A 154 -3.71 -21.21 7.93
CA GLY A 154 -3.98 -22.64 7.84
C GLY A 154 -4.04 -23.33 9.21
N ALA A 155 -3.18 -22.93 10.16
CA ALA A 155 -3.17 -23.49 11.50
C ALA A 155 -4.41 -23.13 12.34
N GLY A 156 -4.96 -21.92 12.15
CA GLY A 156 -6.18 -21.47 12.84
C GLY A 156 -7.45 -22.24 12.46
N ASN A 157 -7.52 -22.77 11.24
CA ASN A 157 -8.68 -23.52 10.75
C ASN A 157 -8.71 -24.99 11.21
N GLY A 158 -7.63 -25.49 11.84
CA GLY A 158 -7.53 -26.86 12.34
C GLY A 158 -7.92 -27.04 13.82
N ALA A 159 -8.19 -25.96 14.56
CA ALA A 159 -8.47 -26.00 16.00
C ALA A 159 -9.97 -25.95 16.34
N SER A 160 -10.85 -26.15 15.36
CA SER A 160 -12.31 -26.21 15.51
C SER A 160 -12.83 -27.53 14.94
N ALA A 161 -12.46 -28.65 15.56
CA ALA A 161 -13.05 -29.97 15.33
C ALA A 161 -13.11 -30.73 16.66
#